data_AF-A0A229RH57-F1
#
_entry.id   AF-A0A229RH57-F1
#
_cell.length_a   1.000
_cell.length_b   1.000
_cell.length_c   1.000
_cell.angle_alpha   90.00
_cell.angle_beta   90.00
_cell.angle_gamma   90.00
#
_symmetry.space_group_name_H-M   'P 1'
#
loop_
_entity.id
_entity.type
_entity.pdbx_description
1 polymer ?
#
loop_
_entity_poly.entity_id
_entity_poly.type
_entity_poly.pdbx_seq_one_letter_code
_entity_poly.pdbx_strand_id
1 'polypeptide(L)'
;MSFTTSFTVDRTPQQVFDAFTDVRRWWSEEIEHAGDEFEYHYEEVHRCRVRVTESVPGRKVTWLVPEYECFDVCHKAWTFYVGTSLRDLITTGEGQPNRRNVLPAEPAR
;
A
#
# COMPACT_ATOMS: atom_id res chain seq x y z
N MET A 1 -11.13 8.49 14.58
CA MET A 1 -11.99 7.58 13.79
C MET A 1 -11.17 6.35 13.40
N SER A 2 -11.80 5.21 13.18
CA SER A 2 -11.13 3.98 12.69
C SER A 2 -11.71 3.56 11.35
N PHE A 3 -10.88 3.03 10.45
CA PHE A 3 -11.30 2.44 9.18
C PHE A 3 -11.14 0.92 9.25
N THR A 4 -12.16 0.17 8.84
CA THR A 4 -12.14 -1.29 8.77
C THR A 4 -12.83 -1.73 7.48
N THR A 5 -12.19 -2.63 6.73
CA THR A 5 -12.78 -3.28 5.55
C THR A 5 -12.42 -4.77 5.53
N SER A 6 -13.24 -5.59 4.89
CA SER A 6 -13.06 -7.04 4.81
C SER A 6 -13.61 -7.60 3.52
N PHE A 7 -12.98 -8.64 2.99
CA PHE A 7 -13.46 -9.35 1.82
C PHE A 7 -13.00 -10.80 1.77
N THR A 8 -13.66 -11.60 0.94
CA THR A 8 -13.34 -13.02 0.72
C THR A 8 -12.80 -13.24 -0.70
N VAL A 9 -11.85 -14.16 -0.83
CA VAL A 9 -11.21 -14.59 -2.09
C VAL A 9 -10.99 -16.09 -2.06
N ASP A 10 -10.89 -16.71 -3.24
CA ASP A 10 -10.55 -18.12 -3.41
C ASP A 10 -9.03 -18.30 -3.59
N ARG A 11 -8.26 -17.96 -2.55
CA ARG A 11 -6.79 -18.05 -2.51
C ARG A 11 -6.35 -18.57 -1.15
N THR A 12 -5.17 -19.20 -1.11
CA THR A 12 -4.59 -19.67 0.15
C THR A 12 -4.20 -18.49 1.05
N PRO A 13 -4.17 -18.66 2.38
CA PRO A 13 -3.77 -17.58 3.28
C PRO A 13 -2.35 -17.05 2.99
N GLN A 14 -1.43 -17.91 2.56
CA GLN A 14 -0.08 -17.49 2.19
C GLN A 14 -0.08 -16.62 0.93
N GLN A 15 -0.82 -16.98 -0.11
CA GLN A 15 -0.92 -16.15 -1.32
C GLN A 15 -1.52 -14.76 -1.03
N VAL A 16 -2.52 -14.69 -0.15
CA VAL A 16 -3.09 -13.41 0.30
C VAL A 16 -2.04 -12.61 1.06
N PHE A 17 -1.29 -13.25 1.95
CA PHE A 17 -0.24 -12.60 2.71
C PHE A 17 0.86 -12.03 1.80
N ASP A 18 1.34 -12.83 0.84
CA ASP A 18 2.38 -12.42 -0.10
C ASP A 18 1.92 -11.19 -0.91
N ALA A 19 0.70 -11.25 -1.47
CA ALA A 19 0.11 -10.13 -2.22
C ALA A 19 -0.11 -8.88 -1.34
N PHE A 20 -0.53 -9.07 -0.08
CA PHE A 20 -0.74 -7.96 0.85
C PHE A 20 0.56 -7.26 1.22
N THR A 21 1.64 -8.02 1.45
CA THR A 21 2.96 -7.47 1.78
C THR A 21 3.68 -6.86 0.58
N ASP A 22 3.28 -7.18 -0.65
CA ASP A 22 3.78 -6.54 -1.88
C ASP A 22 3.05 -5.21 -2.15
N VAL A 23 3.25 -4.25 -1.23
CA VAL A 23 2.59 -2.94 -1.23
C VAL A 23 2.80 -2.13 -2.51
N ARG A 24 3.86 -2.42 -3.28
CA ARG A 24 4.14 -1.74 -4.55
C ARG A 24 3.16 -2.13 -5.65
N ARG A 25 2.64 -3.36 -5.60
CA ARG A 25 1.74 -3.89 -6.64
C ARG A 25 0.29 -3.48 -6.49
N TRP A 26 -0.11 -2.99 -5.33
CA TRP A 26 -1.50 -2.59 -5.10
C TRP A 26 -1.67 -1.19 -4.51
N TRP A 27 -0.66 -0.60 -3.86
CA TRP A 27 -0.75 0.74 -3.28
C TRP A 27 0.06 1.78 -4.05
N SER A 28 1.39 1.64 -4.13
CA SER A 28 2.21 2.62 -4.85
C SER A 28 3.57 2.08 -5.27
N GLU A 29 3.91 2.28 -6.54
CA GLU A 29 5.21 1.90 -7.10
C GLU A 29 6.36 2.75 -6.55
N GLU A 30 6.07 3.94 -6.01
CA GLU A 30 7.07 4.84 -5.41
C GLU A 30 7.52 4.43 -4.01
N ILE A 31 6.92 3.38 -3.43
CA ILE A 31 7.32 2.91 -2.11
C ILE A 31 8.76 2.40 -2.14
N GLU A 32 9.59 2.94 -1.25
CA GLU A 32 10.98 2.54 -1.06
C GLU A 32 11.09 1.73 0.24
N HIS A 33 11.66 0.53 0.15
CA HIS A 33 11.83 -0.35 1.30
C HIS A 33 13.20 -0.17 1.95
N ALA A 34 13.22 -0.13 3.27
CA ALA A 34 14.41 -0.18 4.11
C ALA A 34 14.16 -1.14 5.29
N GLY A 35 14.42 -2.44 5.10
CA GLY A 35 14.26 -3.44 6.15
C GLY A 35 12.79 -3.68 6.55
N ASP A 36 12.47 -3.46 7.83
CA ASP A 36 11.12 -3.55 8.40
C ASP A 36 10.29 -2.26 8.18
N GLU A 37 10.83 -1.31 7.43
CA GLU A 37 10.19 -0.03 7.15
C GLU A 37 10.08 0.23 5.65
N PHE A 38 9.11 1.05 5.29
CA PHE A 38 9.03 1.61 3.96
C PHE A 38 8.55 3.06 4.00
N GLU A 39 9.08 3.87 3.09
CA GLU A 39 8.64 5.24 2.90
C GLU A 39 7.68 5.31 1.72
N TYR A 40 6.53 5.94 1.96
CA TYR A 40 5.60 6.32 0.93
C TYR A 40 5.71 7.82 0.69
N HIS A 41 5.81 8.17 -0.58
CA HIS A 41 5.78 9.53 -1.08
C HIS A 41 4.68 9.62 -2.15
N TYR A 42 3.96 10.72 -2.15
CA TYR A 42 3.05 11.10 -3.22
C TYR A 42 3.08 12.61 -3.39
N GLU A 43 3.74 13.03 -4.46
CA GLU A 43 4.03 14.44 -4.76
C GLU A 43 4.60 15.18 -3.54
N GLU A 44 4.54 16.51 -3.52
CA GLU A 44 5.01 17.30 -2.37
C GLU A 44 4.04 17.29 -1.17
N VAL A 45 2.94 16.54 -1.26
CA VAL A 45 1.79 16.67 -0.34
C VAL A 45 1.75 15.57 0.73
N HIS A 46 2.15 14.34 0.40
CA HIS A 46 2.04 13.22 1.32
C HIS A 46 3.36 12.46 1.41
N ARG A 47 3.97 12.50 2.60
CA ARG A 47 5.08 11.63 2.96
C ARG A 47 4.74 10.90 4.25
N CYS A 48 4.91 9.58 4.26
CA CYS A 48 4.84 8.84 5.52
C CYS A 48 5.89 7.73 5.55
N ARG A 49 6.42 7.52 6.75
CA ARG A 49 7.23 6.35 7.06
C ARG A 49 6.33 5.32 7.71
N VAL A 50 6.35 4.11 7.21
CA VAL A 50 5.54 3.01 7.69
C VAL A 50 6.47 1.93 8.22
N ARG A 51 6.20 1.44 9.43
CA ARG A 51 6.98 0.38 10.07
C ARG A 51 6.16 -0.86 10.32
N VAL A 52 6.68 -2.03 9.97
CA VAL A 52 6.11 -3.33 10.34
C VAL A 52 6.35 -3.57 11.83
N THR A 53 5.27 -3.73 12.60
CA THR A 53 5.36 -4.01 14.05
C THR A 53 5.02 -5.47 14.39
N GLU A 54 4.30 -6.16 13.50
CA GLU A 54 3.99 -7.57 13.63
C GLU A 54 3.89 -8.20 12.24
N SER A 55 4.42 -9.41 12.08
CA SER A 55 4.34 -10.17 10.84
C SER A 55 4.25 -11.66 11.15
N VAL A 56 3.10 -12.25 10.85
CA VAL A 56 2.80 -13.67 10.98
C VAL A 56 2.35 -14.17 9.61
N PRO A 57 3.23 -14.88 8.87
CA PRO A 57 2.95 -15.38 7.53
C PRO A 57 1.62 -16.13 7.44
N GLY A 58 0.86 -15.83 6.40
CA GLY A 58 -0.46 -16.44 6.16
C GLY A 58 -1.54 -16.07 7.19
N ARG A 59 -1.30 -15.08 8.07
CA ARG A 59 -2.25 -14.72 9.14
C ARG A 59 -2.45 -13.23 9.33
N LYS A 60 -1.38 -12.48 9.58
CA LYS A 60 -1.48 -11.07 10.02
C LYS A 60 -0.19 -10.31 9.75
N VAL A 61 -0.32 -9.08 9.29
CA VAL A 61 0.76 -8.08 9.38
C VAL A 61 0.16 -6.80 9.96
N THR A 62 0.93 -6.07 10.76
CA THR A 62 0.52 -4.80 11.36
C THR A 62 1.57 -3.76 11.05
N TRP A 63 1.11 -2.61 10.58
CA TRP A 63 1.94 -1.47 10.27
C TRP A 63 1.61 -0.29 11.18
N LEU A 64 2.66 0.41 11.63
CA LEU A 64 2.58 1.66 12.36
C LEU A 64 2.96 2.81 11.43
N VAL A 65 2.14 3.84 11.41
CA VAL A 65 2.41 5.11 10.71
C VAL A 65 2.55 6.18 11.81
N PRO A 66 3.77 6.56 12.21
CA PRO A 66 3.99 7.38 13.40
C PRO A 66 3.67 8.87 13.19
N GLU A 67 3.66 9.35 11.96
CA GLU A 67 3.50 10.77 11.64
C GLU A 67 2.53 10.93 10.45
N TYR A 68 1.22 11.03 10.71
CA TYR A 68 0.24 11.25 9.64
C TYR A 68 -0.79 12.32 9.98
N GLU A 69 -0.77 13.41 9.23
CA GLU A 69 -1.71 14.53 9.33
C GLU A 69 -2.80 14.49 8.23
N CYS A 70 -3.26 13.33 7.75
CA CYS A 70 -4.23 13.31 6.63
C CYS A 70 -5.27 12.18 6.67
N PHE A 71 -5.71 11.71 7.84
CA PHE A 71 -6.71 10.62 7.94
C PHE A 71 -7.97 10.86 7.09
N ASP A 72 -8.52 12.07 7.09
CA ASP A 72 -9.79 12.40 6.41
C ASP A 72 -9.72 12.27 4.88
N VAL A 73 -8.56 12.56 4.29
CA VAL A 73 -8.34 12.40 2.84
C VAL A 73 -7.99 10.96 2.51
N CYS A 74 -7.18 10.32 3.35
CA CYS A 74 -6.55 9.04 3.03
C CYS A 74 -7.45 7.84 3.34
N HIS A 75 -8.38 7.94 4.29
CA HIS A 75 -9.32 6.87 4.55
C HIS A 75 -10.20 6.55 3.31
N LYS A 76 -10.50 7.56 2.48
CA LYS A 76 -11.28 7.38 1.25
C LYS A 76 -10.49 6.61 0.22
N ALA A 77 -9.19 6.92 0.11
CA ALA A 77 -8.28 6.23 -0.78
C ALA A 77 -8.05 4.76 -0.36
N TRP A 78 -8.03 4.47 0.95
CA TRP A 78 -7.90 3.10 1.45
C TRP A 78 -9.05 2.17 1.04
N THR A 79 -10.28 2.70 0.93
CA THR A 79 -11.41 1.93 0.37
C THR A 79 -11.10 1.41 -1.03
N PHE A 80 -10.46 2.23 -1.88
CA PHE A 80 -10.07 1.83 -3.21
C PHE A 80 -8.88 0.86 -3.21
N TYR A 81 -7.77 1.21 -2.55
CA TYR A 81 -6.56 0.37 -2.61
C TYR A 81 -6.79 -1.00 -1.95
N VAL A 82 -7.45 -1.05 -0.79
CA VAL A 82 -7.69 -2.32 -0.10
C VAL A 82 -8.90 -3.05 -0.70
N GLY A 83 -9.99 -2.33 -1.00
CA GLY A 83 -11.24 -2.93 -1.47
C GLY A 83 -11.23 -3.37 -2.92
N THR A 84 -10.45 -2.70 -3.77
CA THR A 84 -10.37 -2.93 -5.22
C THR A 84 -8.97 -3.38 -5.63
N SER A 85 -7.95 -2.52 -5.52
CA SER A 85 -6.62 -2.80 -6.08
C SER A 85 -5.95 -4.06 -5.52
N LEU A 86 -5.94 -4.22 -4.20
CA LEU A 86 -5.42 -5.42 -3.52
C LEU A 86 -6.26 -6.65 -3.84
N ARG A 87 -7.59 -6.51 -3.89
CA ARG A 87 -8.49 -7.62 -4.26
C ARG A 87 -8.19 -8.09 -5.68
N ASP A 88 -8.02 -7.17 -6.62
CA ASP A 88 -7.69 -7.48 -8.01
C ASP A 88 -6.33 -8.17 -8.06
N LEU A 89 -5.31 -7.63 -7.38
CA LEU A 89 -4.00 -8.27 -7.28
C LEU A 89 -4.08 -9.72 -6.80
N ILE A 90 -4.90 -9.98 -5.77
CA ILE A 90 -5.09 -11.34 -5.21
C ILE A 90 -5.85 -12.26 -6.18
N THR A 91 -6.88 -11.75 -6.86
CA THR A 91 -7.78 -12.57 -7.67
C THR A 91 -7.26 -12.79 -9.09
N THR A 92 -6.72 -11.75 -9.72
CA THR A 92 -6.28 -11.75 -11.13
C THR A 92 -4.76 -11.76 -11.28
N GLY A 93 -4.01 -11.35 -10.25
CA GLY A 93 -2.57 -11.16 -10.33
C GLY A 93 -2.14 -9.75 -10.75
N GLU A 94 -3.09 -8.83 -11.00
CA GLU A 94 -2.81 -7.44 -11.39
C GLU A 94 -3.55 -6.47 -10.47
N GLY A 95 -2.80 -5.58 -9.81
CA GLY A 95 -3.36 -4.51 -8.98
C GLY A 95 -3.37 -3.17 -9.71
N GLN A 96 -3.91 -2.15 -9.05
CA GLN A 96 -4.02 -0.78 -9.53
C GLN A 96 -3.28 0.19 -8.59
N PRO A 97 -1.94 0.07 -8.47
CA PRO A 97 -1.17 0.95 -7.60
C PRO A 97 -1.10 2.36 -8.17
N ASN A 98 -0.77 3.33 -7.31
CA ASN A 98 -0.27 4.62 -7.77
C ASN A 98 1.00 4.39 -8.56
N ARG A 99 0.95 4.72 -9.84
CA ARG A 99 2.10 4.65 -10.73
C ARG A 99 3.08 5.74 -10.37
N ARG A 100 4.36 5.43 -10.52
CA ARG A 100 5.41 6.44 -10.35
C ARG A 100 5.15 7.59 -11.32
N ASN A 101 5.05 8.82 -10.80
CA ASN A 101 4.93 9.99 -11.65
C ASN A 101 6.30 10.21 -12.30
N VAL A 102 6.48 9.71 -13.51
CA VAL A 102 7.63 10.09 -14.32
C VAL A 102 7.35 11.49 -14.83
N LEU A 103 7.69 12.51 -14.02
CA LEU A 103 7.81 13.86 -14.54
C LEU A 103 8.72 13.78 -15.78
N PRO A 104 8.32 14.34 -16.93
CA PRO A 104 9.20 14.39 -18.08
C PRO A 104 10.50 15.05 -17.63
N ALA A 105 11.64 14.42 -17.95
CA ALA A 105 12.95 14.97 -17.63
C ALA A 105 12.99 16.45 -18.03
N GLU A 106 13.26 17.33 -17.07
CA GLU A 106 13.40 18.75 -17.35
C GLU A 106 14.42 18.91 -18.51
N PRO A 107 14.08 19.64 -19.59
CA PRO A 107 15.04 19.86 -20.65
C PRO A 107 16.25 20.58 -20.06
N ALA A 108 17.44 20.02 -20.29
CA ALA A 108 18.70 20.59 -19.85
C ALA A 108 18.78 22.06 -20.30
N ARG A 109 19.05 22.94 -19.33
CA ARG A 109 19.07 24.39 -19.45
C ARG A 109 20.13 24.89 -20.43
#